data_AF-A0A658IBB4-F1
#
_entry.id   AF-A0A658IBB4-F1
#
_cell.length_a   1.000
_cell.length_b   1.000
_cell.length_c   1.000
_cell.angle_alpha   90.00
_cell.angle_beta   90.00
_cell.angle_gamma   90.00
#
_symmetry.space_group_name_H-M   'P 1'
#
loop_
_entity.id
_entity.type
_entity.pdbx_description
1 polymer ?
#
loop_
_entity_poly.entity_id
_entity_poly.type
_entity_poly.pdbx_seq_one_letter_code
_entity_poly.pdbx_strand_id
1 'polypeptide(L)' 'ELDLRGSRTSAGEFDEALRMLSALEINPQDVVSKVVNLDEIPDAVKELDRYPERYLKINAVFH' A
#
# COMPACT_ATOMS: atom_id res chain seq x y z
N GLU A 1 13.72 25.45 -18.08
CA GLU A 1 14.27 25.44 -16.71
C GLU A 1 13.81 24.16 -16.03
N LEU A 2 14.64 23.54 -15.18
CA LEU A 2 14.34 22.25 -14.53
C LEU A 2 14.07 22.49 -13.04
N ASP A 3 12.84 22.18 -12.59
CA ASP A 3 12.46 22.24 -11.18
C ASP A 3 12.70 20.89 -10.50
N LEU A 4 13.41 20.91 -9.37
CA LEU A 4 13.57 19.76 -8.48
C LEU A 4 12.77 20.01 -7.18
N ARG A 5 11.82 19.13 -6.88
CA ARG A 5 10.98 19.22 -5.67
C ARG A 5 11.01 17.89 -4.92
N GLY A 6 11.25 17.96 -3.61
CA GLY A 6 11.04 16.83 -2.71
C GLY A 6 9.59 16.78 -2.24
N SER A 7 9.09 15.58 -1.92
CA SER A 7 7.81 15.40 -1.24
C SER A 7 8.02 14.67 0.08
N ARG A 8 7.23 15.04 1.09
CA ARG A 8 7.11 14.29 2.34
C ARG A 8 5.80 13.54 2.28
N THR A 9 5.87 12.21 2.43
CA THR A 9 4.70 11.34 2.38
C THR A 9 3.58 11.82 3.32
N SER A 10 2.39 12.03 2.75
CA SER A 10 1.13 12.28 3.47
C SER A 10 1.02 13.58 4.27
N ALA A 11 1.87 14.58 4.01
CA ALA A 11 1.81 15.86 4.71
C ALA A 11 0.56 16.68 4.32
N GLY A 12 -0.52 16.55 5.10
CA GLY A 12 -1.79 17.26 4.86
C GLY A 12 -2.72 16.59 3.84
N GLU A 13 -2.38 15.41 3.36
CA GLU A 13 -3.07 14.73 2.23
C GLU A 13 -4.07 13.64 2.71
N PHE A 14 -4.13 13.37 4.01
CA PHE A 14 -4.86 12.21 4.53
C PHE A 14 -6.37 12.31 4.30
N ASP A 15 -6.97 13.48 4.55
CA ASP A 15 -8.41 13.70 4.37
C ASP A 15 -8.82 13.60 2.89
N GLU A 16 -7.95 14.06 1.98
CA GLU A 16 -8.17 13.92 0.55
C GLU A 16 -8.13 12.45 0.11
N ALA A 17 -7.15 11.69 0.59
CA ALA A 17 -7.06 10.26 0.29
C ALA A 17 -8.31 9.50 0.76
N LEU A 18 -8.84 9.82 1.95
CA LEU A 18 -10.09 9.23 2.45
C LEU A 18 -11.29 9.59 1.57
N ARG A 19 -11.39 10.85 1.12
CA ARG A 19 -12.43 11.29 0.19
C ARG A 19 -12.38 10.48 -1.10
N MET A 20 -11.20 10.35 -1.71
CA MET A 20 -11.00 9.58 -2.95
C MET A 20 -11.41 8.11 -2.80
N LEU A 21 -11.02 7.47 -1.69
CA LEU A 21 -11.42 6.10 -1.39
C LEU A 21 -12.93 5.97 -1.20
N SER A 22 -13.56 6.91 -0.47
CA SER A 22 -15.00 6.88 -0.20
C SER A 22 -15.85 7.11 -1.45
N ALA A 23 -15.35 7.93 -2.39
CA ALA A 23 -15.99 8.20 -3.66
C ALA A 23 -15.69 7.12 -4.73
N LEU A 24 -14.86 6.12 -4.39
CA LEU A 24 -14.34 5.11 -5.32
C LEU A 24 -13.65 5.72 -6.56
N GLU A 25 -13.07 6.92 -6.40
CA GLU A 25 -12.17 7.51 -7.41
C GLU A 25 -10.91 6.64 -7.57
N ILE A 26 -10.58 5.87 -6.53
CA ILE A 26 -9.58 4.80 -6.54
C ILE A 26 -10.23 3.54 -5.94
N ASN A 27 -10.15 2.41 -6.66
CA ASN A 27 -10.54 1.11 -6.11
C ASN A 27 -9.34 0.50 -5.35
N PRO A 28 -9.40 0.35 -4.01
CA PRO A 28 -8.27 -0.16 -3.23
C PRO A 28 -7.93 -1.62 -3.54
N GLN A 29 -8.87 -2.40 -4.10
CA GLN A 29 -8.62 -3.79 -4.49
C GLN A 29 -7.61 -3.92 -5.63
N ASP A 30 -7.46 -2.87 -6.46
CA ASP A 30 -6.50 -2.89 -7.57
C ASP A 30 -5.04 -2.80 -7.07
N VAL A 31 -4.84 -2.40 -5.81
CA VAL A 31 -3.51 -2.24 -5.19
C VAL A 31 -3.12 -3.44 -4.33
N VAL A 32 -4.09 -4.08 -3.67
CA VAL A 32 -3.84 -5.17 -2.72
C VAL A 32 -3.64 -6.49 -3.46
N SER A 33 -2.39 -6.93 -3.55
CA SER A 33 -2.02 -8.19 -4.23
C SER A 33 -2.12 -9.45 -3.36
N LYS A 34 -2.05 -9.32 -2.03
CA LYS A 34 -2.13 -10.46 -1.09
C LYS A 34 -2.64 -9.99 0.27
N VAL A 35 -3.45 -10.85 0.90
CA VAL A 35 -3.88 -10.70 2.29
C VAL A 35 -3.39 -11.91 3.07
N VAL A 36 -2.82 -11.67 4.26
CA VAL A 36 -2.26 -12.72 5.14
C VAL A 36 -2.76 -12.55 6.57
N ASN A 37 -2.82 -13.66 7.31
CA ASN A 37 -3.05 -13.64 8.74
C ASN A 37 -1.79 -13.21 9.50
N LEU A 38 -1.95 -12.88 10.79
CA LEU A 38 -0.87 -12.33 11.61
C LEU A 38 0.31 -13.30 11.79
N ASP A 39 0.04 -14.60 11.87
CA ASP A 39 1.03 -15.68 12.00
C ASP A 39 1.82 -15.94 10.71
N GLU A 40 1.27 -15.54 9.56
CA GLU A 40 1.90 -15.69 8.25
C GLU A 40 2.85 -14.53 7.88
N ILE A 41 2.85 -13.44 8.67
CA ILE A 41 3.68 -12.25 8.42
C ILE A 41 5.17 -12.58 8.22
N PRO A 42 5.83 -13.40 9.07
CA PRO A 42 7.26 -13.67 8.91
C PRO A 42 7.62 -14.29 7.57
N ASP A 43 6.76 -15.17 7.05
CA ASP A 43 6.99 -15.82 5.76
C ASP A 43 6.62 -14.90 4.60
N ALA A 44 5.56 -14.10 4.72
CA ALA A 44 5.20 -13.08 3.74
C ALA A 44 6.33 -12.03 3.56
N VAL A 45 7.01 -11.64 4.64
CA VAL A 45 8.16 -10.71 4.56
C VAL A 45 9.34 -11.34 3.83
N LYS A 46 9.70 -12.58 4.14
CA LYS A 46 10.78 -13.31 3.42
C LYS A 46 10.45 -13.49 1.94
N GLU A 47 9.18 -13.73 1.64
CA GLU A 47 8.72 -13.90 0.27
C GLU A 47 8.78 -12.59 -0.51
N LEU A 48 8.34 -11.48 0.08
CA LEU A 48 8.40 -10.14 -0.52
C LEU A 48 9.85 -9.71 -0.79
N ASP A 49 10.79 -10.02 0.12
CA ASP A 49 12.21 -9.75 -0.07
C ASP A 49 12.80 -10.52 -1.27
N ARG A 50 12.39 -11.80 -1.44
CA ARG A 50 12.89 -12.67 -2.52
C ARG A 50 12.23 -12.41 -3.87
N TYR A 51 10.95 -12.03 -3.87
CA TYR A 51 10.13 -11.88 -5.07
C TYR A 51 9.29 -10.58 -5.02
N PRO A 52 9.92 -9.40 -4.92
CA PRO A 52 9.21 -8.14 -4.76
C PRO A 52 8.29 -7.82 -5.95
N GLU A 53 8.63 -8.30 -7.15
CA GLU A 53 7.87 -8.08 -8.38
C GLU A 53 6.48 -8.76 -8.38
N ARG A 54 6.25 -9.74 -7.51
CA ARG A 54 4.98 -10.47 -7.42
C ARG A 54 3.90 -9.71 -6.67
N TYR A 55 4.29 -8.71 -5.90
CA TYR A 55 3.41 -8.06 -4.93
C TYR A 55 3.47 -6.55 -5.06
N LEU A 56 2.31 -5.93 -5.24
CA LEU A 56 2.17 -4.48 -5.16
C LEU A 56 1.97 -4.03 -3.71
N LYS A 57 1.12 -4.76 -2.98
CA LYS A 57 0.87 -4.55 -1.55
C LYS A 57 0.42 -5.86 -0.89
N ILE A 58 1.03 -6.16 0.25
CA ILE A 58 0.58 -7.22 1.16
C ILE A 58 -0.06 -6.56 2.38
N ASN A 59 -1.29 -6.94 2.72
CA ASN A 59 -1.97 -6.51 3.93
C ASN A 59 -2.03 -7.67 4.93
N ALA A 60 -1.72 -7.39 6.19
CA ALA A 60 -1.95 -8.32 7.29
C ALA A 60 -3.29 -8.00 7.96
N VAL A 61 -4.07 -9.03 8.28
CA VAL A 61 -5.33 -8.90 9.02
C VAL A 61 -5.22 -9.58 10.38
N PHE A 62 -5.96 -9.01 11.34
CA PHE A 62 -6.19 -9.60 12.65
C PHE A 62 -7.67 -9.96 12.73
N HIS A 63 -7.97 -11.16 13.23
CA HIS A 63 -9.32 -11.65 13.46
C HIS A 63 -9.61 -11.74 14.96
#